data_AF-A0AAW0JMQ0-F1
#
_entry.id   AF-A0AAW0JMQ0-F1
#
_cell.length_a   1.000
_cell.length_b   1.000
_cell.length_c   1.000
_cell.angle_alpha   90.00
_cell.angle_beta   90.00
_cell.angle_gamma   90.00
#
_symmetry.space_group_name_H-M   'P 1'
#
loop_
_entity.id
_entity.type
_entity.pdbx_description
1 polymer ?
#
loop_
_entity_poly.entity_id
_entity_poly.type
_entity_poly.pdbx_seq_one_letter_code
_entity_poly.pdbx_strand_id
1 'polypeptide(L)'
;MSTWSLHAFATVALGGGKPCEFEQLLSSISIRALETTSPQFAHMCKLKHFTMRTLRRIAFLSVLFCATCHIALGLSIPDGLLPNGDFEYGPKQSELNGTVVLGRYAVPKWEISGFVEYIKSGQKQGDMLLVVPAGAYAVRLGNEASIKQRIKVIKGILFSSYKKKKKKKKKNHFTTLLGTQNVLAYIILKGTFCYYIGLPGAMFFKSQVCSLIYAGLLPNGDFEYGPKQSELNGTVVLGRYAVPKWEISGFVEYIKSGQKQGDMLLVVPAGAYAVRLGNEASIKQRIKVIKGMYYSLTFSAARTCAQEEKLNVSVAPDSGVLPMQTLYSSNGWDSYAWAFQADYDVADIVIHNPGVEEDPACGPLIDSVAIRALYPPRPTNTNLLKNYGFEEGPYLFPNTSWGVLIPPNIEDDHSPLPGWMVESLKAVKYIDSNHFSVPEGKRAVELVAGKESAIAQIVRTVPGKTYTLTFAVGDASNSCEGSMIVEAFAGRDTVKVPYESKGKGGFKRAVLKFVAVSTRTRIMFLSTFYTMRSDDFSSLCGPVLDDVKLVSVRHPRRMY
;
A
#
# COMPACT_ATOMS: atom_id res chain seq x y z
N MET A 1 34.09 -48.04 -13.04
CA MET A 1 35.37 -48.64 -13.49
C MET A 1 36.50 -47.71 -13.06
N SER A 2 37.39 -48.20 -12.18
CA SER A 2 38.83 -47.89 -12.01
C SER A 2 39.35 -46.44 -12.05
N THR A 3 40.27 -45.93 -11.22
CA THR A 3 40.92 -46.25 -9.92
C THR A 3 42.07 -45.22 -9.74
N TRP A 4 42.24 -44.65 -8.53
CA TRP A 4 43.52 -44.35 -7.81
C TRP A 4 44.44 -43.19 -8.29
N SER A 5 44.64 -42.13 -7.48
CA SER A 5 45.67 -41.88 -6.41
C SER A 5 47.08 -41.53 -6.95
N LEU A 6 47.59 -40.29 -6.82
CA LEU A 6 48.30 -39.62 -5.68
C LEU A 6 49.84 -39.85 -5.65
N HIS A 7 50.58 -38.79 -5.27
CA HIS A 7 52.02 -38.66 -4.89
C HIS A 7 53.02 -38.25 -6.00
N ALA A 8 54.03 -37.37 -5.81
CA ALA A 8 54.68 -36.81 -4.62
C ALA A 8 55.51 -35.52 -4.91
N PHE A 9 55.64 -34.67 -3.87
CA PHE A 9 56.81 -33.91 -3.35
C PHE A 9 57.82 -33.23 -4.31
N ALA A 10 57.92 -31.89 -4.25
CA ALA A 10 58.98 -31.11 -3.56
C ALA A 10 60.39 -31.27 -4.18
N THR A 11 61.06 -30.21 -4.66
CA THR A 11 62.02 -29.34 -3.93
C THR A 11 62.66 -28.46 -5.04
N VAL A 12 62.84 -27.15 -4.98
CA VAL A 12 63.97 -26.40 -4.40
C VAL A 12 63.76 -24.94 -4.78
N ALA A 13 63.85 -24.08 -3.78
CA ALA A 13 63.87 -22.63 -3.93
C ALA A 13 65.16 -22.13 -4.60
N LEU A 14 65.11 -20.86 -5.05
CA LEU A 14 66.22 -19.93 -5.34
C LEU A 14 66.38 -19.61 -6.83
N GLY A 15 66.20 -18.33 -7.16
CA GLY A 15 66.67 -17.76 -8.42
C GLY A 15 65.68 -16.84 -9.11
N GLY A 16 65.43 -15.66 -8.53
CA GLY A 16 64.85 -14.55 -9.29
C GLY A 16 65.88 -13.96 -10.25
N GLY A 17 65.48 -13.78 -11.50
CA GLY A 17 66.17 -13.00 -12.55
C GLY A 17 65.12 -12.32 -13.43
N LYS A 18 65.38 -11.09 -13.83
CA LYS A 18 64.44 -10.01 -14.21
C LYS A 18 64.33 -9.81 -15.76
N PRO A 19 63.53 -8.84 -16.26
CA PRO A 19 62.70 -8.91 -17.48
C PRO A 19 63.23 -8.13 -18.71
N CYS A 20 62.62 -8.33 -19.88
CA CYS A 20 62.60 -7.43 -21.05
C CYS A 20 61.26 -7.59 -21.80
N GLU A 21 60.53 -6.48 -22.05
CA GLU A 21 60.31 -5.81 -23.35
C GLU A 21 59.06 -6.29 -24.10
N PHE A 22 58.13 -5.38 -24.41
CA PHE A 22 57.77 -5.05 -25.80
C PHE A 22 56.80 -3.84 -25.83
N GLU A 23 57.21 -2.82 -26.57
CA GLU A 23 56.41 -1.67 -26.99
C GLU A 23 56.00 -1.85 -28.46
N GLN A 24 55.06 -1.00 -28.92
CA GLN A 24 54.60 -0.72 -30.29
C GLN A 24 53.28 -1.37 -30.74
N LEU A 25 52.25 -0.53 -30.95
CA LEU A 25 51.86 -0.11 -32.31
C LEU A 25 50.89 1.11 -32.27
N LEU A 26 51.21 2.09 -33.14
CA LEU A 26 50.34 3.00 -33.91
C LEU A 26 49.82 4.35 -33.34
N SER A 27 50.48 5.39 -33.87
CA SER A 27 50.01 6.67 -34.42
C SER A 27 48.52 6.74 -34.86
N SER A 28 47.82 7.88 -34.87
CA SER A 28 48.16 9.16 -35.48
C SER A 28 47.14 10.28 -35.15
N ILE A 29 47.60 11.53 -35.32
CA ILE A 29 46.90 12.82 -35.52
C ILE A 29 47.26 13.87 -34.46
N SER A 30 47.91 14.92 -34.98
CA SER A 30 48.52 16.06 -34.32
C SER A 30 47.63 17.29 -34.50
N ILE A 31 47.31 18.02 -33.43
CA ILE A 31 47.13 19.48 -33.48
C ILE A 31 47.82 20.10 -32.24
N ARG A 32 48.69 21.07 -32.55
CA ARG A 32 49.53 21.93 -31.69
C ARG A 32 48.68 22.82 -30.79
N ALA A 33 48.95 22.86 -29.48
CA ALA A 33 49.82 23.80 -28.75
C ALA A 33 49.13 25.11 -28.32
N LEU A 34 49.03 25.31 -26.99
CA LEU A 34 49.34 26.59 -26.36
C LEU A 34 49.71 26.37 -24.89
N GLU A 35 50.85 26.94 -24.53
CA GLU A 35 51.60 26.84 -23.29
C GLU A 35 50.88 27.53 -22.12
N THR A 36 51.05 27.02 -20.89
CA THR A 36 51.74 27.74 -19.78
C THR A 36 51.66 26.96 -18.45
N THR A 37 52.83 26.49 -18.01
CA THR A 37 53.39 26.46 -16.63
C THR A 37 52.66 25.76 -15.45
N SER A 38 53.06 24.49 -15.24
CA SER A 38 53.54 23.78 -14.02
C SER A 38 54.05 24.68 -12.84
N PRO A 39 54.14 24.23 -11.54
CA PRO A 39 54.49 22.86 -11.15
C PRO A 39 53.97 22.22 -9.85
N GLN A 40 53.73 20.91 -9.92
CA GLN A 40 53.89 19.95 -8.83
C GLN A 40 54.56 18.69 -9.38
N PHE A 41 55.87 18.51 -9.22
CA PHE A 41 56.53 17.20 -9.23
C PHE A 41 57.97 17.33 -8.71
N ALA A 42 58.23 16.84 -7.49
CA ALA A 42 59.54 16.35 -7.05
C ALA A 42 59.40 15.63 -5.70
N HIS A 43 59.34 14.30 -5.70
CA HIS A 43 60.20 13.42 -4.89
C HIS A 43 59.69 11.97 -4.93
N MET A 44 60.16 11.21 -5.91
CA MET A 44 60.15 9.75 -5.86
C MET A 44 61.57 9.27 -6.17
N CYS A 45 62.40 9.12 -5.12
CA CYS A 45 63.61 8.30 -5.20
C CYS A 45 64.16 8.03 -3.80
N LYS A 46 63.75 6.90 -3.20
CA LYS A 46 64.54 6.08 -2.26
C LYS A 46 63.70 4.87 -1.81
N LEU A 47 63.84 3.78 -2.55
CA LEU A 47 63.49 2.45 -2.06
C LEU A 47 64.69 1.55 -2.30
N LYS A 48 65.43 1.22 -1.24
CA LYS A 48 66.15 -0.05 -1.11
C LYS A 48 66.40 -0.30 0.38
N HIS A 49 66.13 -1.55 0.76
CA HIS A 49 66.26 -2.14 2.10
C HIS A 49 65.14 -1.89 3.12
N PHE A 50 64.02 -2.60 2.94
CA PHE A 50 63.29 -3.14 4.09
C PHE A 50 62.78 -4.56 3.81
N THR A 51 63.66 -5.51 4.15
CA THR A 51 63.40 -6.83 4.77
C THR A 51 62.15 -7.65 4.38
N MET A 52 62.45 -8.79 3.75
CA MET A 52 61.67 -10.04 3.58
C MET A 52 61.18 -10.70 4.90
N ARG A 53 60.85 -9.93 5.95
CA ARG A 53 60.26 -10.42 7.20
C ARG A 53 58.76 -10.13 7.33
N THR A 54 58.21 -9.26 6.49
CA THR A 54 56.80 -8.84 6.56
C THR A 54 55.86 -9.74 5.75
N LEU A 55 56.32 -10.37 4.66
CA LEU A 55 55.49 -11.29 3.86
C LEU A 55 55.27 -12.68 4.51
N ARG A 56 56.17 -13.14 5.38
CA ARG A 56 55.98 -14.41 6.12
C ARG A 56 54.96 -14.30 7.26
N ARG A 57 54.75 -13.11 7.83
CA ARG A 57 53.72 -12.88 8.85
C ARG A 57 52.32 -12.78 8.24
N ILE A 58 52.19 -12.25 7.01
CA ILE A 58 50.91 -12.11 6.32
C ILE A 58 50.39 -13.48 5.83
N ALA A 59 51.29 -14.38 5.37
CA ALA A 59 50.90 -15.73 4.98
C ALA A 59 50.42 -16.60 6.17
N PHE A 60 51.11 -16.54 7.32
CA PHE A 60 50.71 -17.27 8.53
C PHE A 60 49.40 -16.74 9.15
N LEU A 61 49.15 -15.43 9.07
CA LEU A 61 47.86 -14.84 9.46
C LEU A 61 46.71 -15.29 8.55
N SER A 62 46.94 -15.49 7.24
CA SER A 62 45.90 -15.98 6.32
C SER A 62 45.50 -17.43 6.58
N VAL A 63 46.44 -18.30 6.96
CA VAL A 63 46.17 -19.72 7.27
C VAL A 63 45.50 -19.89 8.64
N LEU A 64 45.84 -19.05 9.63
CA LEU A 64 45.12 -19.04 10.91
C LEU A 64 43.70 -18.47 10.80
N PHE A 65 43.47 -17.51 9.90
CA PHE A 65 42.14 -16.98 9.61
C PHE A 65 41.28 -18.01 8.85
N CYS A 66 41.88 -18.87 8.02
CA CYS A 66 41.18 -19.93 7.31
C CYS A 66 40.85 -21.13 8.22
N ALA A 67 41.73 -21.47 9.18
CA ALA A 67 41.50 -22.56 10.14
C ALA A 67 40.52 -22.21 11.29
N THR A 68 40.33 -20.92 11.60
CA THR A 68 39.30 -20.48 12.57
C THR A 68 37.94 -20.22 11.91
N CYS A 69 37.87 -20.11 10.58
CA CYS A 69 36.60 -19.99 9.85
C CYS A 69 35.86 -21.33 9.69
N HIS A 70 36.50 -22.48 9.91
CA HIS A 70 35.83 -23.79 9.85
C HIS A 70 35.28 -24.31 11.19
N ILE A 71 35.34 -23.54 12.27
CA ILE A 71 34.72 -23.90 13.57
C ILE A 71 33.64 -22.88 14.02
N ALA A 72 33.40 -21.81 13.25
CA ALA A 72 32.39 -20.80 13.57
C ALA A 72 31.14 -20.83 12.67
N LEU A 73 30.87 -21.94 11.96
CA LEU A 73 29.55 -22.20 11.36
C LEU A 73 28.62 -22.86 12.37
N GLY A 74 28.41 -22.18 13.50
CA GLY A 74 27.29 -22.45 14.38
C GLY A 74 26.07 -21.73 13.81
N LEU A 75 25.22 -22.48 13.10
CA LEU A 75 23.88 -22.12 12.60
C LEU A 75 23.25 -20.88 13.28
N SER A 76 23.59 -19.69 12.78
CA SER A 76 22.69 -18.54 12.83
C SER A 76 21.60 -18.84 11.81
N ILE A 77 20.33 -18.81 12.21
CA ILE A 77 19.22 -18.81 11.26
C ILE A 77 19.43 -17.56 10.38
N PRO A 78 19.76 -17.69 9.08
CA PRO A 78 19.76 -16.52 8.21
C PRO A 78 18.34 -15.98 8.14
N ASP A 79 18.16 -14.67 7.97
CA ASP A 79 16.85 -14.10 7.65
C ASP A 79 16.23 -14.88 6.48
N GLY A 80 15.10 -15.57 6.73
CA GLY A 80 14.51 -16.54 5.81
C GLY A 80 13.30 -17.26 6.41
N LEU A 81 12.53 -17.95 5.55
CA LEU A 81 11.36 -18.73 5.97
C LEU A 81 11.74 -19.85 6.95
N LEU A 82 10.80 -20.20 7.84
CA LEU A 82 10.93 -21.41 8.65
C LEU A 82 11.09 -22.64 7.72
N PRO A 83 11.76 -23.72 8.17
CA PRO A 83 11.84 -24.96 7.40
C PRO A 83 10.47 -25.42 6.89
N ASN A 84 10.30 -25.47 5.57
CA ASN A 84 9.02 -25.76 4.89
C ASN A 84 7.87 -24.81 5.31
N GLY A 85 8.17 -23.53 5.59
CA GLY A 85 7.18 -22.52 5.99
C GLY A 85 6.34 -21.97 4.84
N ASP A 86 6.74 -22.24 3.60
CA ASP A 86 5.99 -22.04 2.37
C ASP A 86 5.14 -23.27 1.98
N PHE A 87 5.28 -24.39 2.71
CA PHE A 87 4.55 -25.64 2.48
C PHE A 87 4.74 -26.27 1.10
N GLU A 88 5.77 -25.89 0.34
CA GLU A 88 6.04 -26.45 -0.99
C GLU A 88 6.43 -27.93 -0.95
N TYR A 89 6.90 -28.41 0.20
CA TYR A 89 7.08 -29.84 0.46
C TYR A 89 5.84 -30.40 1.15
N GLY A 90 4.97 -31.06 0.37
CA GLY A 90 3.70 -31.60 0.85
C GLY A 90 3.78 -32.98 1.51
N PRO A 91 2.66 -33.43 2.13
CA PRO A 91 2.51 -34.79 2.63
C PRO A 91 2.59 -35.85 1.54
N LYS A 92 2.88 -37.10 1.93
CA LYS A 92 2.77 -38.23 1.00
C LYS A 92 1.31 -38.47 0.66
N GLN A 93 1.03 -38.96 -0.55
CA GLN A 93 -0.35 -39.27 -0.97
C GLN A 93 -1.06 -40.28 -0.04
N SER A 94 -0.30 -41.20 0.58
CA SER A 94 -0.82 -42.16 1.56
C SER A 94 -1.25 -41.54 2.89
N GLU A 95 -0.83 -40.29 3.15
CA GLU A 95 -1.13 -39.54 4.37
C GLU A 95 -2.20 -38.45 4.13
N LEU A 96 -2.85 -38.50 2.97
CA LEU A 96 -3.92 -37.60 2.55
C LEU A 96 -5.21 -38.38 2.30
N ASN A 97 -6.34 -37.84 2.74
CA ASN A 97 -7.67 -38.23 2.28
C ASN A 97 -8.30 -37.04 1.54
N GLY A 98 -8.21 -37.04 0.22
CA GLY A 98 -8.46 -35.83 -0.57
C GLY A 98 -7.42 -34.77 -0.22
N THR A 99 -7.85 -33.64 0.35
CA THR A 99 -6.95 -32.63 0.91
C THR A 99 -6.71 -32.72 2.39
N VAL A 100 -7.46 -33.57 3.11
CA VAL A 100 -7.32 -33.69 4.56
C VAL A 100 -6.03 -34.42 4.89
N VAL A 101 -5.21 -33.82 5.75
CA VAL A 101 -3.97 -34.41 6.24
C VAL A 101 -4.27 -35.35 7.40
N LEU A 102 -3.93 -36.62 7.25
CA LEU A 102 -4.31 -37.69 8.19
C LEU A 102 -3.31 -37.86 9.33
N GLY A 103 -2.04 -37.57 9.08
CA GLY A 103 -0.95 -37.83 10.02
C GLY A 103 -0.50 -36.58 10.76
N ARG A 104 -0.29 -36.69 12.08
CA ARG A 104 0.26 -35.63 12.93
C ARG A 104 1.58 -35.04 12.40
N TYR A 105 2.40 -35.83 11.73
CA TYR A 105 3.69 -35.40 11.16
C TYR A 105 3.72 -35.53 9.63
N ALA A 106 2.55 -35.63 9.00
CA ALA A 106 2.45 -35.86 7.57
C ALA A 106 2.88 -34.63 6.77
N VAL A 107 2.68 -33.40 7.29
CA VAL A 107 3.28 -32.20 6.70
C VAL A 107 4.77 -32.16 7.09
N PRO A 108 5.71 -32.25 6.13
CA PRO A 108 7.14 -32.24 6.43
C PRO A 108 7.54 -31.03 7.28
N LYS A 109 8.33 -31.28 8.35
CA LYS A 109 8.82 -30.26 9.30
C LYS A 109 7.76 -29.61 10.20
N TRP A 110 6.49 -30.00 10.10
CA TRP A 110 5.40 -29.49 10.91
C TRP A 110 4.71 -30.62 11.68
N GLU A 111 4.34 -30.34 12.92
CA GLU A 111 3.40 -31.14 13.71
C GLU A 111 2.04 -30.47 13.59
N ILE A 112 1.02 -31.21 13.19
CA ILE A 112 -0.34 -30.70 13.03
C ILE A 112 -1.27 -31.28 14.11
N SER A 113 -2.29 -30.53 14.48
CA SER A 113 -3.36 -30.96 15.39
C SER A 113 -4.70 -30.41 14.92
N GLY A 114 -5.78 -31.16 15.13
CA GLY A 114 -7.10 -30.83 14.62
C GLY A 114 -7.25 -31.08 13.11
N PHE A 115 -8.26 -30.45 12.51
CA PHE A 115 -8.56 -30.59 11.09
C PHE A 115 -7.63 -29.70 10.25
N VAL A 116 -6.71 -30.30 9.50
CA VAL A 116 -5.79 -29.58 8.61
C VAL A 116 -5.91 -30.14 7.20
N GLU A 117 -6.02 -29.25 6.22
CA GLU A 117 -5.99 -29.60 4.81
C GLU A 117 -4.75 -29.06 4.13
N TYR A 118 -4.17 -29.84 3.23
CA TYR A 118 -3.09 -29.42 2.34
C TYR A 118 -3.70 -29.04 0.99
N ILE A 119 -3.71 -27.75 0.70
CA ILE A 119 -4.38 -27.18 -0.46
C ILE A 119 -3.39 -26.83 -1.55
N LYS A 120 -3.77 -27.10 -2.80
CA LYS A 120 -3.01 -26.68 -3.98
C LYS A 120 -3.64 -25.42 -4.57
N SER A 121 -2.81 -24.52 -5.09
CA SER A 121 -3.29 -23.34 -5.81
C SER A 121 -4.23 -23.74 -6.94
N GLY A 122 -5.35 -23.02 -7.06
CA GLY A 122 -6.41 -23.31 -8.03
C GLY A 122 -7.42 -24.39 -7.59
N GLN A 123 -7.29 -24.95 -6.40
CA GLN A 123 -8.23 -25.94 -5.89
C GLN A 123 -9.58 -25.30 -5.51
N LYS A 124 -10.67 -26.00 -5.82
CA LYS A 124 -12.03 -25.54 -5.52
C LYS A 124 -12.66 -26.33 -4.38
N GLN A 125 -13.45 -25.64 -3.55
CA GLN A 125 -14.35 -26.24 -2.58
C GLN A 125 -15.77 -25.75 -2.88
N GLY A 126 -16.58 -26.61 -3.50
CA GLY A 126 -17.82 -26.17 -4.15
C GLY A 126 -17.53 -25.21 -5.31
N ASP A 127 -18.23 -24.08 -5.38
CA ASP A 127 -18.00 -23.02 -6.37
C ASP A 127 -16.89 -22.02 -5.95
N MET A 128 -16.34 -22.16 -4.75
CA MET A 128 -15.33 -21.25 -4.19
C MET A 128 -13.91 -21.72 -4.53
N LEU A 129 -13.09 -20.81 -5.05
CA LEU A 129 -11.65 -21.04 -5.26
C LEU A 129 -10.91 -20.81 -3.95
N LEU A 130 -10.14 -21.80 -3.50
CA LEU A 130 -9.28 -21.68 -2.33
C LEU A 130 -7.99 -20.96 -2.74
N VAL A 131 -7.71 -19.85 -2.04
CA VAL A 131 -6.59 -18.96 -2.32
C VAL A 131 -5.35 -19.43 -1.56
N VAL A 132 -4.24 -19.62 -2.29
CA VAL A 132 -2.92 -19.89 -1.70
C VAL A 132 -2.17 -18.56 -1.60
N PRO A 133 -1.81 -18.09 -0.39
CA PRO A 133 -1.24 -16.75 -0.19
C PRO A 133 0.13 -16.52 -0.85
N ALA A 134 0.94 -17.58 -1.00
CA ALA A 134 2.25 -17.55 -1.63
C ALA A 134 2.63 -18.96 -2.08
N GLY A 135 3.33 -19.08 -3.21
CA GLY A 135 3.74 -20.39 -3.75
C GLY A 135 2.60 -21.16 -4.44
N ALA A 136 2.76 -22.47 -4.55
CA ALA A 136 1.80 -23.39 -5.15
C ALA A 136 0.95 -24.13 -4.11
N TYR A 137 1.36 -24.14 -2.84
CA TYR A 137 0.67 -24.88 -1.78
C TYR A 137 0.49 -24.08 -0.49
N ALA A 138 -0.53 -24.43 0.28
CA ALA A 138 -0.71 -23.94 1.65
C ALA A 138 -1.39 -25.00 2.51
N VAL A 139 -1.46 -24.75 3.82
CA VAL A 139 -2.30 -25.52 4.74
C VAL A 139 -3.49 -24.70 5.21
N ARG A 140 -4.68 -25.28 5.16
CA ARG A 140 -5.93 -24.69 5.68
C ARG A 140 -6.25 -25.32 7.02
N LEU A 141 -6.48 -24.48 8.04
CA LEU A 141 -6.81 -24.91 9.39
C LEU A 141 -8.31 -24.84 9.60
N GLY A 142 -8.91 -25.94 10.07
CA GLY A 142 -10.27 -25.95 10.58
C GLY A 142 -10.35 -25.36 11.99
N ASN A 143 -11.56 -25.34 12.55
CA ASN A 143 -11.78 -24.83 13.91
C ASN A 143 -10.89 -25.56 14.91
N GLU A 144 -10.21 -24.79 15.77
CA GLU A 144 -9.29 -25.27 16.80
C GLU A 144 -8.07 -26.09 16.29
N ALA A 145 -7.82 -26.09 14.98
CA ALA A 145 -6.65 -26.74 14.42
C ALA A 145 -5.38 -25.88 14.60
N SER A 146 -4.24 -26.53 14.69
CA SER A 146 -2.94 -25.86 14.85
C SER A 146 -1.83 -26.58 14.09
N ILE A 147 -0.80 -25.82 13.74
CA ILE A 147 0.47 -26.34 13.24
C ILE A 147 1.59 -25.82 14.12
N LYS A 148 2.61 -26.65 14.32
CA LYS A 148 3.70 -26.38 15.25
C LYS A 148 5.01 -26.89 14.69
N GLN A 149 6.07 -26.10 14.86
CA GLN A 149 7.42 -26.52 14.57
C GLN A 149 8.31 -26.25 15.79
N ARG A 150 9.18 -27.20 16.14
CA ARG A 150 10.21 -26.99 17.15
C ARG A 150 11.47 -26.46 16.48
N ILE A 151 11.85 -25.24 16.82
CA ILE A 151 13.07 -24.61 16.31
C ILE A 151 14.10 -24.59 17.43
N LYS A 152 15.34 -24.98 17.12
CA LYS A 152 16.46 -24.93 18.08
C LYS A 152 17.04 -23.53 18.07
N VAL A 153 16.69 -22.71 19.06
CA VAL A 153 17.28 -21.38 19.24
C VAL A 153 18.61 -21.52 19.97
N ILE A 154 19.71 -21.08 19.33
CA ILE A 154 21.01 -21.01 19.99
C ILE A 154 21.04 -19.69 20.79
N LYS A 155 21.32 -19.76 22.10
CA LYS A 155 21.57 -18.56 22.92
C LYS A 155 22.77 -17.80 22.35
N GLY A 156 22.52 -16.66 21.72
CA GLY A 156 23.57 -15.74 21.32
C GLY A 156 24.36 -15.26 22.54
N ILE A 157 25.69 -15.37 22.47
CA ILE A 157 26.58 -14.70 23.41
C ILE A 157 26.45 -13.21 23.15
N LEU A 158 25.74 -12.50 24.04
CA LEU A 158 25.72 -11.06 24.04
C LEU A 158 27.13 -10.58 24.41
N PHE A 159 27.85 -9.97 23.47
CA PHE A 159 29.00 -9.14 23.83
C PHE A 159 28.50 -7.90 24.57
N SER A 160 28.33 -8.03 25.89
CA SER A 160 28.20 -6.92 26.81
C SER A 160 29.55 -6.21 26.91
N SER A 161 29.73 -5.12 26.16
CA SER A 161 30.70 -4.09 26.54
C SER A 161 29.98 -2.77 26.76
N TYR A 162 29.25 -2.68 27.88
CA TYR A 162 28.99 -1.38 28.53
C TYR A 162 28.82 -1.59 30.04
N LYS A 163 29.94 -1.65 30.76
CA LYS A 163 29.99 -1.39 32.20
C LYS A 163 31.08 -0.36 32.52
N LYS A 164 30.60 0.87 32.77
CA LYS A 164 31.08 1.92 33.67
C LYS A 164 32.58 1.94 34.03
N LYS A 165 33.26 3.04 33.67
CA LYS A 165 34.20 3.72 34.58
C LYS A 165 33.82 5.19 34.74
N LYS A 166 33.32 5.52 35.94
CA LYS A 166 33.19 6.88 36.49
C LYS A 166 34.49 7.24 37.23
N LYS A 167 34.86 8.53 37.16
CA LYS A 167 35.95 9.28 37.85
C LYS A 167 37.35 9.10 37.21
N LYS A 168 38.07 10.17 36.85
CA LYS A 168 38.49 11.30 37.71
C LYS A 168 38.85 12.57 36.89
N LYS A 169 38.55 13.72 37.48
CA LYS A 169 38.93 15.10 37.11
C LYS A 169 40.38 15.25 36.62
N LYS A 170 40.58 16.11 35.62
CA LYS A 170 41.55 17.22 35.70
C LYS A 170 41.14 18.37 34.77
N LYS A 171 41.08 19.57 35.35
CA LYS A 171 40.97 20.88 34.71
C LYS A 171 42.13 21.07 33.71
N ASN A 172 41.89 21.82 32.64
CA ASN A 172 42.64 23.03 32.33
C ASN A 172 41.92 23.89 31.28
N HIS A 173 42.03 25.19 31.51
CA HIS A 173 41.55 26.34 30.74
C HIS A 173 42.09 26.41 29.30
N PHE A 174 41.33 27.14 28.47
CA PHE A 174 41.68 28.08 27.38
C PHE A 174 40.81 27.77 26.14
N THR A 175 40.23 28.67 25.36
CA THR A 175 39.84 30.08 25.41
C THR A 175 38.88 30.26 24.23
N THR A 176 37.93 31.18 24.40
CA THR A 176 36.97 31.69 23.41
C THR A 176 37.59 32.00 22.05
N LEU A 177 36.91 31.65 20.96
CA LEU A 177 36.93 32.44 19.73
C LEU A 177 35.64 32.23 18.93
N LEU A 178 34.94 33.36 18.73
CA LEU A 178 33.81 33.54 17.84
C LEU A 178 34.20 33.21 16.40
N GLY A 179 33.23 32.72 15.63
CA GLY A 179 33.37 32.52 14.19
C GLY A 179 32.04 32.12 13.56
N THR A 180 31.16 33.10 13.39
CA THR A 180 29.99 33.04 12.50
C THR A 180 30.42 32.79 11.06
N GLN A 181 29.76 31.87 10.35
CA GLN A 181 29.59 32.01 8.89
C GLN A 181 28.36 31.24 8.39
N ASN A 182 27.45 32.00 7.81
CA ASN A 182 26.26 31.59 7.08
C ASN A 182 26.64 30.92 5.76
N VAL A 183 25.94 29.85 5.37
CA VAL A 183 25.74 29.48 3.96
C VAL A 183 24.28 29.08 3.77
N LEU A 184 23.54 29.94 3.07
CA LEU A 184 22.21 29.69 2.51
C LEU A 184 22.34 28.72 1.33
N ALA A 185 21.48 27.69 1.27
CA ALA A 185 21.16 26.96 0.05
C ALA A 185 19.67 27.16 -0.28
N TYR A 186 19.43 27.62 -1.50
CA TYR A 186 18.15 28.01 -2.10
C TYR A 186 17.14 26.86 -2.20
N ILE A 187 15.89 27.09 -1.80
CA ILE A 187 14.71 26.35 -2.25
C ILE A 187 13.86 27.30 -3.10
N ILE A 188 13.64 26.91 -4.35
CA ILE A 188 12.78 27.62 -5.30
C ILE A 188 11.33 27.28 -4.99
N LEU A 189 10.55 28.26 -4.53
CA LEU A 189 9.09 28.21 -4.52
C LEU A 189 8.58 29.40 -5.34
N LYS A 190 8.05 29.10 -6.54
CA LYS A 190 7.26 30.06 -7.32
C LYS A 190 5.88 30.17 -6.68
N GLY A 191 5.55 31.35 -6.16
CA GLY A 191 4.22 31.68 -5.65
C GLY A 191 4.05 33.19 -5.52
N THR A 192 3.47 33.78 -6.55
CA THR A 192 2.64 35.01 -6.58
C THR A 192 2.90 36.09 -5.52
N PHE A 193 3.65 37.14 -5.90
CA PHE A 193 3.73 38.40 -5.15
C PHE A 193 2.45 39.24 -5.35
N CYS A 194 1.77 39.56 -4.25
CA CYS A 194 0.82 40.67 -4.18
C CYS A 194 1.50 41.80 -3.37
N TYR A 195 1.71 42.96 -3.99
CA TYR A 195 2.29 44.14 -3.35
C TYR A 195 1.32 44.75 -2.34
N TYR A 196 1.76 45.01 -1.11
CA TYR A 196 1.10 45.96 -0.21
C TYR A 196 2.12 47.03 0.23
N ILE A 197 1.79 48.28 -0.09
CA ILE A 197 2.50 49.49 0.33
C ILE A 197 2.15 49.74 1.81
N GLY A 198 3.17 50.03 2.61
CA GLY A 198 3.09 49.94 4.07
C GLY A 198 2.49 51.15 4.80
N LEU A 199 2.21 50.92 6.10
CA LEU A 199 2.28 51.88 7.21
C LEU A 199 2.49 51.08 8.53
N PRO A 200 3.27 51.58 9.51
CA PRO A 200 3.71 50.81 10.67
C PRO A 200 2.75 50.97 11.85
N GLY A 201 2.16 49.86 12.28
CA GLY A 201 1.32 49.78 13.48
C GLY A 201 1.08 48.32 13.85
N ALA A 202 2.04 47.72 14.55
CA ALA A 202 2.04 46.31 14.87
C ALA A 202 1.00 45.96 15.96
N MET A 203 -0.24 45.68 15.55
CA MET A 203 -1.05 44.66 16.22
C MET A 203 -0.75 43.32 15.56
N PHE A 204 -0.10 42.41 16.29
CA PHE A 204 -0.01 41.01 15.90
C PHE A 204 -1.39 40.36 16.05
N PHE A 205 -2.29 40.61 15.09
CA PHE A 205 -3.39 39.70 14.85
C PHE A 205 -2.77 38.40 14.34
N LYS A 206 -2.85 37.33 15.15
CA LYS A 206 -2.74 35.96 14.63
C LYS A 206 -3.88 35.80 13.61
N SER A 207 -3.59 36.09 12.35
CA SER A 207 -4.44 35.72 11.24
C SER A 207 -4.43 34.20 11.17
N GLN A 208 -5.38 33.59 11.85
CA GLN A 208 -5.74 32.21 11.62
C GLN A 208 -6.40 32.21 10.25
N VAL A 209 -5.60 32.08 9.18
CA VAL A 209 -6.09 31.87 7.83
C VAL A 209 -6.88 30.57 7.88
N CYS A 210 -8.19 30.70 8.02
CA CYS A 210 -9.09 29.58 7.97
C CYS A 210 -9.29 29.27 6.49
N SER A 211 -8.34 28.55 5.93
CA SER A 211 -8.42 28.06 4.56
C SER A 211 -9.66 27.19 4.46
N LEU A 212 -10.58 27.54 3.56
CA LEU A 212 -11.68 26.67 3.18
C LEU A 212 -11.07 25.40 2.58
N ILE A 213 -11.33 24.23 3.17
CA ILE A 213 -10.75 22.98 2.67
C ILE A 213 -11.54 22.55 1.44
N TYR A 214 -10.95 22.76 0.26
CA TYR A 214 -11.50 22.29 -1.01
C TYR A 214 -11.13 20.83 -1.28
N ALA A 215 -9.89 20.45 -0.99
CA ALA A 215 -9.42 19.08 -1.06
C ALA A 215 -8.11 18.94 -0.29
N GLY A 216 -7.90 17.81 0.37
CA GLY A 216 -6.62 17.47 1.00
C GLY A 216 -6.76 16.72 2.30
N LEU A 217 -5.61 16.39 2.87
CA LEU A 217 -5.51 15.84 4.21
C LEU A 217 -6.09 16.82 5.23
N LEU A 218 -6.85 16.28 6.18
CA LEU A 218 -7.30 17.03 7.33
C LEU A 218 -6.10 17.46 8.20
N PRO A 219 -6.22 18.54 9.00
CA PRO A 219 -5.17 18.93 9.94
C PRO A 219 -4.76 17.76 10.84
N ASN A 220 -3.49 17.32 10.73
CA ASN A 220 -2.97 16.13 11.41
C ASN A 220 -3.81 14.86 11.16
N GLY A 221 -4.39 14.70 9.97
CA GLY A 221 -5.16 13.52 9.60
C GLY A 221 -4.31 12.28 9.31
N ASP A 222 -3.00 12.46 9.12
CA ASP A 222 -1.96 11.42 9.00
C ASP A 222 -1.32 11.08 10.34
N PHE A 223 -1.71 11.74 11.43
CA PHE A 223 -1.25 11.49 12.80
C PHE A 223 0.27 11.55 13.02
N GLU A 224 1.04 12.12 12.09
CA GLU A 224 2.49 12.26 12.20
C GLU A 224 2.92 13.25 13.31
N TYR A 225 2.01 14.13 13.73
CA TYR A 225 2.18 14.93 14.94
C TYR A 225 1.49 14.25 16.12
N GLY A 226 2.28 13.56 16.93
CA GLY A 226 1.78 12.79 18.07
C GLY A 226 1.54 13.57 19.36
N PRO A 227 0.89 12.93 20.36
CA PRO A 227 0.76 13.46 21.71
C PRO A 227 2.10 13.68 22.43
N LYS A 228 2.11 14.50 23.49
CA LYS A 228 3.29 14.59 24.34
C LYS A 228 3.48 13.28 25.11
N GLN A 229 4.73 12.95 25.43
CA GLN A 229 5.04 11.76 26.22
C GLN A 229 4.33 11.73 27.59
N SER A 230 4.05 12.89 28.19
CA SER A 230 3.30 13.01 29.43
C SER A 230 1.80 12.72 29.31
N GLU A 231 1.27 12.70 28.08
CA GLU A 231 -0.14 12.44 27.76
C GLU A 231 -0.35 11.00 27.25
N LEU A 232 0.70 10.17 27.33
CA LEU A 232 0.72 8.77 26.93
C LEU A 232 1.02 7.87 28.13
N ASN A 233 0.32 6.75 28.23
CA ASN A 233 0.70 5.62 29.08
C ASN A 233 1.00 4.42 28.18
N GLY A 234 2.28 4.25 27.81
CA GLY A 234 2.65 3.34 26.73
C GLY A 234 2.15 3.89 25.39
N THR A 235 1.30 3.12 24.71
CA THR A 235 0.59 3.51 23.48
C THR A 235 -0.74 4.21 23.78
N VAL A 236 -1.31 4.05 24.97
CA VAL A 236 -2.64 4.58 25.31
C VAL A 236 -2.61 6.09 25.48
N VAL A 237 -3.55 6.78 24.85
CA VAL A 237 -3.71 8.23 24.93
C VAL A 237 -4.59 8.60 26.12
N LEU A 238 -4.07 9.46 27.01
CA LEU A 238 -4.72 9.75 28.30
C LEU A 238 -5.70 10.93 28.27
N GLY A 239 -5.45 11.90 27.40
CA GLY A 239 -6.20 13.16 27.37
C GLY A 239 -7.12 13.25 26.15
N ARG A 240 -8.34 13.76 26.35
CA ARG A 240 -9.31 14.04 25.27
C ARG A 240 -8.72 14.85 24.12
N TYR A 241 -7.81 15.76 24.40
CA TYR A 241 -7.18 16.67 23.42
C TYR A 241 -5.68 16.39 23.20
N ALA A 242 -5.21 15.22 23.63
CA ALA A 242 -3.80 14.88 23.59
C ALA A 242 -3.31 14.61 22.16
N VAL A 243 -4.15 14.07 21.27
CA VAL A 243 -3.85 13.98 19.84
C VAL A 243 -4.03 15.38 19.22
N PRO A 244 -2.97 16.01 18.69
CA PRO A 244 -3.08 17.34 18.12
C PRO A 244 -4.18 17.43 17.04
N LYS A 245 -5.05 18.44 17.12
CA LYS A 245 -6.17 18.71 16.18
C LYS A 245 -7.34 17.72 16.22
N TRP A 246 -7.28 16.70 17.06
CA TRP A 246 -8.33 15.70 17.20
C TRP A 246 -8.81 15.62 18.65
N GLU A 247 -10.10 15.41 18.83
CA GLU A 247 -10.66 14.99 20.10
C GLU A 247 -10.80 13.47 20.10
N ILE A 248 -10.47 12.83 21.21
CA ILE A 248 -10.68 11.39 21.39
C ILE A 248 -11.76 11.11 22.42
N SER A 249 -12.43 9.97 22.30
CA SER A 249 -13.32 9.42 23.31
C SER A 249 -13.10 7.91 23.39
N GLY A 250 -13.23 7.34 24.59
CA GLY A 250 -13.00 5.91 24.83
C GLY A 250 -11.52 5.52 24.82
N PHE A 251 -11.25 4.26 24.52
CA PHE A 251 -9.90 3.70 24.51
C PHE A 251 -9.22 3.94 23.16
N VAL A 252 -8.28 4.89 23.10
CA VAL A 252 -7.53 5.20 21.87
C VAL A 252 -6.03 5.01 22.12
N GLU A 253 -5.37 4.34 21.19
CA GLU A 253 -3.93 4.16 21.20
C GLU A 253 -3.26 4.96 20.08
N TYR A 254 -2.10 5.53 20.36
CA TYR A 254 -1.21 6.12 19.39
C TYR A 254 -0.14 5.10 19.01
N ILE A 255 -0.26 4.56 17.80
CA ILE A 255 0.55 3.44 17.32
C ILE A 255 1.69 3.98 16.46
N LYS A 256 2.90 3.49 16.74
CA LYS A 256 4.09 3.73 15.92
C LYS A 256 4.30 2.55 14.96
N SER A 257 4.87 2.81 13.80
CA SER A 257 5.30 1.75 12.89
C SER A 257 6.29 0.80 13.59
N GLY A 258 6.08 -0.51 13.40
CA GLY A 258 6.87 -1.55 14.07
C GLY A 258 6.33 -1.98 15.43
N GLN A 259 5.26 -1.36 15.95
CA GLN A 259 4.65 -1.75 17.23
C GLN A 259 4.04 -3.15 17.14
N LYS A 260 4.15 -3.90 18.24
CA LYS A 260 3.63 -5.26 18.33
C LYS A 260 2.61 -5.38 19.44
N GLN A 261 1.56 -6.14 19.18
CA GLN A 261 0.63 -6.64 20.18
C GLN A 261 0.85 -8.15 20.33
N GLY A 262 1.50 -8.56 21.42
CA GLY A 262 2.02 -9.92 21.52
C GLY A 262 2.99 -10.23 20.38
N ASP A 263 2.69 -11.27 19.59
CA ASP A 263 3.47 -11.62 18.40
C ASP A 263 2.97 -10.95 17.11
N MET A 264 1.82 -10.26 17.14
CA MET A 264 1.23 -9.59 15.99
C MET A 264 1.89 -8.23 15.75
N LEU A 265 2.29 -7.95 14.51
CA LEU A 265 2.76 -6.63 14.08
C LEU A 265 1.56 -5.75 13.70
N LEU A 266 1.46 -4.56 14.29
CA LEU A 266 0.48 -3.56 13.88
C LEU A 266 1.02 -2.78 12.69
N VAL A 267 0.36 -2.93 11.54
CA VAL A 267 0.81 -2.32 10.29
C VAL A 267 0.19 -0.93 10.14
N VAL A 268 1.04 0.08 10.09
CA VAL A 268 0.65 1.48 9.89
C VAL A 268 0.46 1.72 8.39
N PRO A 269 -0.72 2.16 7.90
CA PRO A 269 -1.01 2.33 6.48
C PRO A 269 -0.07 3.27 5.72
N ALA A 270 0.27 4.42 6.31
CA ALA A 270 1.20 5.37 5.73
C ALA A 270 2.03 6.07 6.82
N GLY A 271 3.22 6.53 6.48
CA GLY A 271 4.06 7.26 7.42
C GLY A 271 4.59 6.40 8.57
N ALA A 272 4.74 7.02 9.74
CA ALA A 272 5.32 6.42 10.93
C ALA A 272 4.30 6.20 12.06
N TYR A 273 3.12 6.82 11.99
CA TYR A 273 2.15 6.78 13.08
C TYR A 273 0.71 6.64 12.61
N ALA A 274 -0.15 6.11 13.50
CA ALA A 274 -1.58 5.99 13.30
C ALA A 274 -2.29 6.00 14.66
N VAL A 275 -3.62 6.11 14.64
CA VAL A 275 -4.43 5.94 15.85
C VAL A 275 -5.22 4.64 15.76
N ARG A 276 -5.28 3.88 16.84
CA ARG A 276 -6.12 2.68 16.94
C ARG A 276 -7.31 2.96 17.83
N LEU A 277 -8.49 2.58 17.35
CA LEU A 277 -9.74 2.74 18.09
C LEU A 277 -10.10 1.41 18.75
N GLY A 278 -10.06 1.37 20.09
CA GLY A 278 -10.59 0.23 20.86
C GLY A 278 -12.12 0.21 20.90
N ASN A 279 -12.68 -0.54 21.84
CA ASN A 279 -14.13 -0.66 21.99
C ASN A 279 -14.79 0.69 22.28
N GLU A 280 -15.88 1.00 21.55
CA GLU A 280 -16.66 2.25 21.67
C GLU A 280 -15.79 3.53 21.60
N ALA A 281 -14.62 3.44 20.97
CA ALA A 281 -13.69 4.54 20.86
C ALA A 281 -13.94 5.35 19.61
N SER A 282 -13.71 6.66 19.69
CA SER A 282 -13.85 7.56 18.55
C SER A 282 -12.77 8.64 18.51
N ILE A 283 -12.53 9.10 17.30
CA ILE A 283 -11.82 10.34 17.01
C ILE A 283 -12.77 11.33 16.36
N LYS A 284 -12.61 12.60 16.72
CA LYS A 284 -13.46 13.69 16.24
C LYS A 284 -12.62 14.88 15.81
N GLN A 285 -12.97 15.49 14.69
CA GLN A 285 -12.41 16.77 14.27
C GLN A 285 -13.49 17.72 13.78
N ARG A 286 -13.40 18.97 14.24
CA ARG A 286 -14.24 20.07 13.80
C ARG A 286 -13.57 20.83 12.66
N ILE A 287 -14.26 20.96 11.52
CA ILE A 287 -13.78 21.68 10.34
C ILE A 287 -14.82 22.69 9.83
N LYS A 288 -14.36 23.71 9.11
CA LYS A 288 -15.26 24.62 8.37
C LYS A 288 -15.56 24.04 6.99
N VAL A 289 -16.83 24.07 6.61
CA VAL A 289 -17.36 23.58 5.33
C VAL A 289 -18.33 24.60 4.75
N ILE A 290 -18.72 24.43 3.48
CA ILE A 290 -19.73 25.27 2.85
C ILE A 290 -21.08 24.58 3.00
N LYS A 291 -22.04 25.24 3.63
CA LYS A 291 -23.43 24.77 3.71
C LYS A 291 -24.00 24.49 2.31
N GLY A 292 -24.62 23.33 2.14
CA GLY A 292 -25.21 22.83 0.90
C GLY A 292 -24.24 22.14 -0.05
N MET A 293 -22.93 22.20 0.20
CA MET A 293 -21.94 21.49 -0.61
C MET A 293 -21.83 20.02 -0.21
N TYR A 294 -21.52 19.18 -1.19
CA TYR A 294 -21.23 17.77 -0.99
C TYR A 294 -19.75 17.60 -0.70
N TYR A 295 -19.42 16.66 0.19
CA TYR A 295 -18.05 16.32 0.53
C TYR A 295 -17.88 14.80 0.53
N SER A 296 -16.68 14.34 0.20
CA SER A 296 -16.23 12.98 0.44
C SER A 296 -15.10 12.99 1.45
N LEU A 297 -15.25 12.17 2.49
CA LEU A 297 -14.18 11.79 3.41
C LEU A 297 -13.48 10.56 2.84
N THR A 298 -12.16 10.57 2.80
CA THR A 298 -11.32 9.41 2.50
C THR A 298 -10.40 9.15 3.68
N PHE A 299 -10.26 7.91 4.14
CA PHE A 299 -9.27 7.54 5.16
C PHE A 299 -8.79 6.12 4.96
N SER A 300 -7.60 5.81 5.46
CA SER A 300 -7.04 4.46 5.46
C SER A 300 -7.37 3.76 6.76
N ALA A 301 -7.73 2.49 6.66
CA ALA A 301 -8.04 1.68 7.82
C ALA A 301 -7.41 0.29 7.70
N ALA A 302 -6.71 -0.13 8.74
CA ALA A 302 -6.10 -1.46 8.87
C ALA A 302 -6.85 -2.27 9.92
N ARG A 303 -7.13 -3.53 9.61
CA ARG A 303 -7.73 -4.45 10.58
C ARG A 303 -6.68 -4.90 11.58
N THR A 304 -7.06 -4.98 12.84
CA THR A 304 -6.20 -5.58 13.88
C THR A 304 -6.86 -6.75 14.59
N CYS A 305 -8.13 -7.01 14.32
CA CYS A 305 -8.94 -8.05 14.96
C CYS A 305 -9.40 -9.10 13.94
N ALA A 306 -9.63 -10.32 14.45
CA ALA A 306 -10.10 -11.43 13.63
C ALA A 306 -11.58 -11.33 13.24
N GLN A 307 -12.39 -10.58 14.00
CA GLN A 307 -13.85 -10.50 13.86
C GLN A 307 -14.31 -9.45 12.81
N GLU A 308 -15.63 -9.40 12.59
CA GLU A 308 -16.32 -8.50 11.65
C GLU A 308 -16.26 -7.04 12.14
N GLU A 309 -15.15 -6.36 11.83
CA GLU A 309 -15.00 -4.93 12.13
C GLU A 309 -15.98 -4.09 11.28
N LYS A 310 -16.72 -3.20 11.96
CA LYS A 310 -17.56 -2.16 11.36
C LYS A 310 -17.08 -0.81 11.87
N LEU A 311 -17.13 0.20 11.02
CA LEU A 311 -16.71 1.54 11.39
C LEU A 311 -17.83 2.52 11.09
N ASN A 312 -18.24 3.28 12.11
CA ASN A 312 -19.23 4.32 11.95
C ASN A 312 -18.53 5.64 11.60
N VAL A 313 -18.94 6.24 10.50
CA VAL A 313 -18.51 7.58 10.10
C VAL A 313 -19.71 8.49 10.17
N SER A 314 -19.59 9.64 10.83
CA SER A 314 -20.71 10.56 10.95
C SER A 314 -20.29 12.02 10.84
N VAL A 315 -21.17 12.81 10.24
CA VAL A 315 -21.16 14.25 10.19
C VAL A 315 -22.62 14.70 10.32
N ALA A 316 -22.98 15.23 11.49
CA ALA A 316 -24.38 15.50 11.80
C ALA A 316 -25.08 16.34 10.69
N PRO A 317 -26.28 15.91 10.23
CA PRO A 317 -27.07 14.79 10.73
C PRO A 317 -26.74 13.41 10.10
N ASP A 318 -25.91 13.36 9.07
CA ASP A 318 -25.59 12.15 8.30
C ASP A 318 -24.68 11.19 9.08
N SER A 319 -24.91 9.89 8.91
CA SER A 319 -24.04 8.82 9.41
C SER A 319 -24.07 7.61 8.51
N GLY A 320 -22.93 6.94 8.34
CA GLY A 320 -22.79 5.70 7.59
C GLY A 320 -22.03 4.64 8.36
N VAL A 321 -22.31 3.38 8.02
CA VAL A 321 -21.62 2.20 8.56
C VAL A 321 -20.79 1.58 7.45
N LEU A 322 -19.47 1.57 7.61
CA LEU A 322 -18.54 1.03 6.64
C LEU A 322 -18.13 -0.39 7.06
N PRO A 323 -18.52 -1.42 6.29
CA PRO A 323 -18.13 -2.79 6.58
C PRO A 323 -16.65 -2.99 6.23
N MET A 324 -15.82 -3.28 7.24
CA MET A 324 -14.38 -3.55 7.06
C MET A 324 -14.06 -5.04 6.99
N GLN A 325 -15.08 -5.90 6.91
CA GLN A 325 -14.92 -7.36 6.92
C GLN A 325 -14.08 -7.89 5.76
N THR A 326 -14.22 -7.29 4.57
CA THR A 326 -13.52 -7.76 3.36
C THR A 326 -12.20 -7.03 3.23
N LEU A 327 -11.11 -7.81 3.23
CA LEU A 327 -9.78 -7.33 2.88
C LEU A 327 -9.66 -7.36 1.35
N TYR A 328 -9.43 -6.20 0.74
CA TYR A 328 -9.23 -6.11 -0.72
C TYR A 328 -7.75 -6.12 -1.07
N SER A 329 -6.88 -5.73 -0.12
CA SER A 329 -5.43 -5.76 -0.27
C SER A 329 -4.76 -6.74 0.68
N SER A 330 -3.72 -7.41 0.15
CA SER A 330 -2.77 -8.24 0.90
C SER A 330 -1.91 -7.46 1.90
N ASN A 331 -1.87 -6.13 1.78
CA ASN A 331 -1.11 -5.24 2.67
C ASN A 331 -1.69 -5.17 4.10
N GLY A 332 -2.95 -5.57 4.29
CA GLY A 332 -3.62 -5.53 5.60
C GLY A 332 -4.35 -4.21 5.91
N TRP A 333 -4.39 -3.29 4.95
CA TRP A 333 -5.18 -2.06 5.02
C TRP A 333 -5.73 -1.69 3.64
N ASP A 334 -6.78 -0.88 3.65
CA ASP A 334 -7.37 -0.28 2.45
C ASP A 334 -7.77 1.18 2.75
N SER A 335 -7.92 2.00 1.71
CA SER A 335 -8.52 3.34 1.85
C SER A 335 -10.00 3.29 1.50
N TYR A 336 -10.84 3.87 2.35
CA TYR A 336 -12.30 3.89 2.22
C TYR A 336 -12.79 5.32 2.01
N ALA A 337 -13.87 5.47 1.25
CA ALA A 337 -14.56 6.74 1.07
C ALA A 337 -16.02 6.68 1.54
N TRP A 338 -16.45 7.78 2.16
CA TRP A 338 -17.84 8.04 2.52
C TRP A 338 -18.17 9.49 2.16
N ALA A 339 -19.44 9.81 1.90
CA ALA A 339 -19.84 11.14 1.46
C ALA A 339 -21.05 11.66 2.23
N PHE A 340 -21.15 12.98 2.33
CA PHE A 340 -22.23 13.68 3.04
C PHE A 340 -22.52 15.01 2.37
N GLN A 341 -23.70 15.58 2.67
CA GLN A 341 -24.01 16.97 2.35
C GLN A 341 -23.87 17.83 3.61
N ALA A 342 -23.14 18.93 3.52
CA ALA A 342 -22.94 19.81 4.67
C ALA A 342 -24.21 20.65 4.95
N ASP A 343 -24.97 20.33 5.99
CA ASP A 343 -26.15 21.11 6.38
C ASP A 343 -25.83 22.42 7.12
N TYR A 344 -24.61 22.49 7.66
CA TYR A 344 -24.07 23.60 8.42
C TYR A 344 -22.76 24.10 7.79
N ASP A 345 -22.27 25.26 8.23
CA ASP A 345 -20.98 25.83 7.83
C ASP A 345 -19.79 25.28 8.65
N VAL A 346 -20.10 24.40 9.61
CA VAL A 346 -19.15 23.66 10.44
C VAL A 346 -19.57 22.20 10.48
N ALA A 347 -18.63 21.30 10.21
CA ALA A 347 -18.83 19.87 10.29
C ALA A 347 -17.99 19.29 11.43
N ASP A 348 -18.63 18.51 12.30
CA ASP A 348 -17.98 17.67 13.29
C ASP A 348 -17.84 16.26 12.68
N ILE A 349 -16.68 15.94 12.13
CA ILE A 349 -16.37 14.62 11.57
C ILE A 349 -16.03 13.68 12.71
N VAL A 350 -16.72 12.54 12.79
CA VAL A 350 -16.47 11.50 13.80
C VAL A 350 -16.25 10.17 13.11
N ILE A 351 -15.16 9.49 13.47
CA ILE A 351 -14.89 8.09 13.13
C ILE A 351 -14.97 7.31 14.43
N HIS A 352 -15.89 6.36 14.52
CA HIS A 352 -16.26 5.65 15.73
C HIS A 352 -16.23 4.13 15.49
N ASN A 353 -15.54 3.40 16.36
CA ASN A 353 -15.60 1.94 16.41
C ASN A 353 -16.70 1.50 17.38
N PRO A 354 -17.87 1.05 16.89
CA PRO A 354 -18.95 0.50 17.72
C PRO A 354 -18.71 -0.96 18.16
N GLY A 355 -17.53 -1.53 17.82
CA GLY A 355 -17.19 -2.90 18.17
C GLY A 355 -17.05 -3.08 19.67
N VAL A 356 -17.49 -4.22 20.17
CA VAL A 356 -17.26 -4.65 21.56
C VAL A 356 -16.61 -6.02 21.53
N GLU A 357 -15.28 -6.01 21.58
CA GLU A 357 -14.45 -7.22 21.60
C GLU A 357 -14.01 -7.57 23.04
N GLU A 358 -13.58 -8.82 23.25
CA GLU A 358 -13.04 -9.25 24.55
C GLU A 358 -11.80 -8.47 24.96
N ASP A 359 -10.94 -8.16 23.99
CA ASP A 359 -9.81 -7.24 24.18
C ASP A 359 -10.27 -5.80 23.90
N PRO A 360 -10.32 -4.91 24.91
CA PRO A 360 -10.76 -3.53 24.74
C PRO A 360 -9.88 -2.71 23.79
N ALA A 361 -8.63 -3.13 23.56
CA ALA A 361 -7.73 -2.48 22.62
C ALA A 361 -7.99 -2.91 21.16
N CYS A 362 -8.78 -3.94 20.94
CA CYS A 362 -9.04 -4.48 19.62
C CYS A 362 -9.94 -3.55 18.81
N GLY A 363 -9.42 -3.08 17.67
CA GLY A 363 -10.22 -2.39 16.65
C GLY A 363 -9.34 -1.75 15.57
N PRO A 364 -9.95 -1.05 14.61
CA PRO A 364 -9.26 -0.62 13.42
C PRO A 364 -8.17 0.43 13.72
N LEU A 365 -7.04 0.31 13.04
CA LEU A 365 -6.05 1.36 12.93
C LEU A 365 -6.50 2.35 11.85
N ILE A 366 -6.64 3.62 12.20
CA ILE A 366 -7.05 4.71 11.32
C ILE A 366 -5.85 5.61 11.02
N ASP A 367 -5.72 5.97 9.75
CA ASP A 367 -4.66 6.82 9.25
C ASP A 367 -5.11 7.60 8.01
N SER A 368 -4.37 8.65 7.64
CA SER A 368 -4.51 9.41 6.40
C SER A 368 -5.93 9.91 6.16
N VAL A 369 -6.52 10.63 7.11
CA VAL A 369 -7.87 11.19 6.96
C VAL A 369 -7.85 12.45 6.10
N ALA A 370 -8.54 12.43 4.97
CA ALA A 370 -8.64 13.50 3.99
C ALA A 370 -10.09 13.80 3.63
N ILE A 371 -10.32 15.00 3.12
CA ILE A 371 -11.64 15.44 2.65
C ILE A 371 -11.51 16.09 1.27
N ARG A 372 -12.53 15.93 0.43
CA ARG A 372 -12.67 16.64 -0.85
C ARG A 372 -14.10 17.14 -1.03
N ALA A 373 -14.24 18.41 -1.40
CA ALA A 373 -15.49 18.95 -1.89
C ALA A 373 -15.84 18.29 -3.23
N LEU A 374 -17.07 17.79 -3.34
CA LEU A 374 -17.60 17.18 -4.55
C LEU A 374 -18.43 18.20 -5.32
N TYR A 375 -18.31 18.17 -6.64
CA TYR A 375 -19.11 18.97 -7.56
C TYR A 375 -19.98 18.07 -8.43
N PRO A 376 -21.15 17.61 -7.95
CA PRO A 376 -21.99 16.69 -8.70
C PRO A 376 -22.30 17.23 -10.11
N PRO A 377 -21.90 16.51 -11.17
CA PRO A 377 -22.06 17.01 -12.53
C PRO A 377 -23.54 17.14 -12.89
N ARG A 378 -23.86 18.24 -13.56
CA ARG A 378 -25.21 18.50 -14.06
C ARG A 378 -25.47 17.66 -15.32
N PRO A 379 -26.74 17.27 -15.60
CA PRO A 379 -27.09 16.64 -16.86
C PRO A 379 -26.62 17.49 -18.04
N THR A 380 -26.04 16.85 -19.04
CA THR A 380 -25.62 17.50 -20.28
C THR A 380 -26.59 17.15 -21.40
N ASN A 381 -26.57 17.91 -22.50
CA ASN A 381 -27.31 17.58 -23.73
C ASN A 381 -26.57 16.55 -24.60
N THR A 382 -25.32 16.23 -24.28
CA THR A 382 -24.46 15.30 -25.04
C THR A 382 -24.49 13.89 -24.48
N ASN A 383 -24.69 13.73 -23.17
CA ASN A 383 -24.79 12.43 -22.50
C ASN A 383 -25.87 12.46 -21.43
N LEU A 384 -26.73 11.43 -21.43
CA LEU A 384 -27.79 11.27 -20.43
C LEU A 384 -27.25 10.88 -19.05
N LEU A 385 -26.05 10.28 -18.99
CA LEU A 385 -25.38 9.91 -17.76
C LEU A 385 -24.59 11.09 -17.18
N LYS A 386 -24.68 11.24 -15.86
CA LYS A 386 -23.83 12.13 -15.08
C LYS A 386 -22.53 11.41 -14.73
N ASN A 387 -21.44 12.18 -14.60
CA ASN A 387 -20.13 11.69 -14.20
C ASN A 387 -19.68 10.45 -15.01
N TYR A 388 -19.88 10.52 -16.33
CA TYR A 388 -19.77 9.35 -17.20
C TYR A 388 -18.34 8.81 -17.37
N GLY A 389 -17.34 9.67 -17.19
CA GLY A 389 -15.92 9.29 -17.18
C GLY A 389 -15.33 9.32 -15.78
N PHE A 390 -16.17 9.31 -14.73
CA PHE A 390 -15.74 9.22 -13.33
C PHE A 390 -14.74 10.30 -12.84
N GLU A 391 -14.61 11.42 -13.55
CA GLU A 391 -13.63 12.47 -13.22
C GLU A 391 -13.89 13.17 -11.87
N GLU A 392 -15.12 13.10 -11.38
CA GLU A 392 -15.50 13.60 -10.06
C GLU A 392 -15.68 12.43 -9.07
N GLY A 393 -15.00 12.49 -7.93
CA GLY A 393 -14.98 11.40 -6.95
C GLY A 393 -14.12 11.72 -5.72
N PRO A 394 -13.83 10.73 -4.87
CA PRO A 394 -13.14 10.94 -3.59
C PRO A 394 -11.72 11.48 -3.75
N TYR A 395 -11.12 11.88 -2.62
CA TYR A 395 -9.70 12.24 -2.58
C TYR A 395 -8.85 10.98 -2.76
N LEU A 396 -7.86 11.04 -3.66
CA LEU A 396 -6.86 9.99 -3.84
C LEU A 396 -5.52 10.51 -3.31
N PHE A 397 -4.85 9.71 -2.49
CA PHE A 397 -3.54 10.09 -1.95
C PHE A 397 -2.48 10.03 -3.07
N PRO A 398 -1.75 11.12 -3.34
CA PRO A 398 -0.81 11.17 -4.47
C PRO A 398 0.36 10.18 -4.41
N ASN A 399 0.63 9.60 -3.25
CA ASN A 399 1.77 8.72 -3.01
C ASN A 399 1.35 7.26 -2.80
N THR A 400 0.12 6.89 -3.19
CA THR A 400 -0.43 5.56 -2.90
C THR A 400 -0.98 4.89 -4.15
N SER A 401 -0.69 3.60 -4.29
CA SER A 401 -1.00 2.81 -5.49
C SER A 401 -2.09 1.75 -5.25
N TRP A 402 -2.98 1.98 -4.29
CA TRP A 402 -4.06 1.03 -3.95
C TRP A 402 -5.47 1.54 -4.27
N GLY A 403 -5.60 2.79 -4.73
CA GLY A 403 -6.90 3.41 -5.01
C GLY A 403 -7.74 3.65 -3.76
N VAL A 404 -9.02 3.91 -3.93
CA VAL A 404 -9.97 4.13 -2.81
C VAL A 404 -11.22 3.30 -3.01
N LEU A 405 -11.56 2.50 -2.00
CA LEU A 405 -12.77 1.71 -1.98
C LEU A 405 -13.98 2.60 -1.66
N ILE A 406 -15.02 2.42 -2.46
CA ILE A 406 -16.34 3.01 -2.25
C ILE A 406 -17.26 1.84 -1.86
N PRO A 407 -17.56 1.68 -0.56
CA PRO A 407 -18.40 0.60 -0.08
C PRO A 407 -19.85 0.74 -0.56
N PRO A 408 -20.66 -0.32 -0.38
CA PRO A 408 -22.08 -0.31 -0.70
C PRO A 408 -22.81 0.87 -0.08
N ASN A 409 -23.59 1.55 -0.90
CA ASN A 409 -24.36 2.71 -0.47
C ASN A 409 -25.84 2.36 -0.28
N ILE A 410 -26.13 1.31 0.50
CA ILE A 410 -27.52 0.84 0.69
C ILE A 410 -28.24 1.68 1.74
N GLU A 411 -27.51 2.30 2.67
CA GLU A 411 -28.06 3.10 3.78
C GLU A 411 -27.66 4.58 3.76
N ASP A 412 -26.68 5.03 2.94
CA ASP A 412 -26.29 6.46 2.89
C ASP A 412 -27.04 7.23 1.78
N ASP A 413 -27.43 8.46 2.10
CA ASP A 413 -28.11 9.35 1.15
C ASP A 413 -27.16 9.88 0.05
N HIS A 414 -25.85 9.76 0.25
CA HIS A 414 -24.83 10.43 -0.53
C HIS A 414 -23.71 9.48 -0.96
N SER A 415 -23.46 9.42 -2.27
CA SER A 415 -22.39 8.60 -2.86
C SER A 415 -21.10 9.40 -3.03
N PRO A 416 -19.93 8.85 -2.63
CA PRO A 416 -18.61 9.40 -2.99
C PRO A 416 -18.34 9.45 -4.50
N LEU A 417 -19.15 8.76 -5.31
CA LEU A 417 -19.11 8.78 -6.76
C LEU A 417 -20.36 9.51 -7.30
N PRO A 418 -20.33 10.84 -7.45
CA PRO A 418 -21.52 11.62 -7.80
C PRO A 418 -22.26 11.10 -9.03
N GLY A 419 -23.57 10.88 -8.89
CA GLY A 419 -24.43 10.37 -9.97
C GLY A 419 -24.45 8.85 -10.09
N TRP A 420 -23.59 8.12 -9.37
CA TRP A 420 -23.54 6.66 -9.38
C TRP A 420 -23.83 6.10 -7.99
N MET A 421 -24.60 5.02 -7.94
CA MET A 421 -24.88 4.24 -6.74
C MET A 421 -24.05 2.98 -6.77
N VAL A 422 -23.44 2.61 -5.64
CA VAL A 422 -22.79 1.31 -5.45
C VAL A 422 -23.86 0.34 -4.92
N GLU A 423 -24.52 -0.35 -5.84
CA GLU A 423 -25.63 -1.27 -5.55
C GLU A 423 -25.12 -2.72 -5.47
N SER A 424 -24.30 -3.00 -4.48
CA SER A 424 -23.60 -4.29 -4.40
C SER A 424 -23.28 -4.70 -2.96
N LEU A 425 -22.86 -5.95 -2.73
CA LEU A 425 -22.48 -6.42 -1.38
C LEU A 425 -21.03 -6.07 -1.02
N LYS A 426 -20.22 -5.78 -2.03
CA LYS A 426 -18.80 -5.43 -1.92
C LYS A 426 -18.55 -4.07 -2.55
N ALA A 427 -17.43 -3.47 -2.21
CA ALA A 427 -17.02 -2.17 -2.68
C ALA A 427 -16.65 -2.19 -4.17
N VAL A 428 -16.62 -1.00 -4.75
CA VAL A 428 -15.95 -0.71 -6.02
C VAL A 428 -14.71 0.13 -5.72
N LYS A 429 -13.69 0.09 -6.58
CA LYS A 429 -12.46 0.84 -6.35
C LYS A 429 -12.35 2.01 -7.33
N TYR A 430 -12.20 3.21 -6.78
CA TYR A 430 -11.90 4.42 -7.54
C TYR A 430 -10.39 4.56 -7.74
N ILE A 431 -9.98 4.79 -8.98
CA ILE A 431 -8.57 4.78 -9.40
C ILE A 431 -8.22 6.03 -10.23
N ASP A 432 -6.91 6.32 -10.37
CA ASP A 432 -6.40 7.39 -11.21
C ASP A 432 -5.25 7.02 -12.14
N SER A 433 -5.04 7.87 -13.15
CA SER A 433 -4.01 7.72 -14.18
C SER A 433 -2.59 7.85 -13.69
N ASN A 434 -2.38 8.37 -12.48
CA ASN A 434 -1.04 8.52 -11.92
C ASN A 434 -0.48 7.17 -11.45
N HIS A 435 -1.37 6.25 -11.05
CA HIS A 435 -0.99 4.96 -10.46
C HIS A 435 -1.50 3.77 -11.27
N PHE A 436 -2.53 3.96 -12.11
CA PHE A 436 -3.22 2.90 -12.84
C PHE A 436 -3.41 3.25 -14.32
N SER A 437 -3.66 2.22 -15.12
CA SER A 437 -4.17 2.42 -16.48
C SER A 437 -5.64 2.79 -16.44
N VAL A 438 -5.99 3.85 -17.16
CA VAL A 438 -7.35 4.40 -17.25
C VAL A 438 -7.71 4.55 -18.72
N PRO A 439 -8.89 4.08 -19.16
CA PRO A 439 -9.26 4.14 -20.58
C PRO A 439 -9.36 5.58 -21.13
N GLU A 440 -9.91 6.52 -20.38
CA GLU A 440 -10.09 7.91 -20.78
C GLU A 440 -9.88 8.86 -19.58
N GLY A 441 -9.51 10.11 -19.85
CA GLY A 441 -9.38 11.12 -18.79
C GLY A 441 -8.31 10.79 -17.74
N LYS A 442 -8.66 10.97 -16.47
CA LYS A 442 -7.75 10.77 -15.33
C LYS A 442 -8.28 9.81 -14.28
N ARG A 443 -9.53 9.35 -14.39
CA ARG A 443 -10.23 8.59 -13.33
C ARG A 443 -11.07 7.47 -13.94
N ALA A 444 -11.21 6.39 -13.20
CA ALA A 444 -12.12 5.29 -13.55
C ALA A 444 -12.53 4.51 -12.31
N VAL A 445 -13.38 3.51 -12.52
CA VAL A 445 -13.82 2.57 -11.50
C VAL A 445 -13.36 1.16 -11.86
N GLU A 446 -12.74 0.46 -10.92
CA GLU A 446 -12.42 -0.97 -10.99
C GLU A 446 -13.47 -1.76 -10.19
N LEU A 447 -14.04 -2.82 -10.81
CA LEU A 447 -15.05 -3.69 -10.20
C LEU A 447 -14.37 -4.90 -9.52
N VAL A 448 -13.95 -4.73 -8.27
CA VAL A 448 -12.94 -5.56 -7.60
C VAL A 448 -13.43 -6.87 -6.97
N ALA A 449 -14.73 -7.19 -6.97
CA ALA A 449 -15.26 -8.35 -6.24
C ALA A 449 -16.34 -9.14 -7.01
N GLY A 450 -16.08 -9.38 -8.30
CA GLY A 450 -16.98 -10.18 -9.14
C GLY A 450 -18.42 -9.70 -9.11
N LYS A 451 -19.37 -10.64 -9.02
CA LYS A 451 -20.82 -10.34 -9.08
C LYS A 451 -21.33 -9.51 -7.92
N GLU A 452 -20.55 -9.39 -6.86
CA GLU A 452 -20.87 -8.59 -5.69
C GLU A 452 -20.30 -7.16 -5.78
N SER A 453 -19.76 -6.75 -6.92
CA SER A 453 -19.28 -5.38 -7.18
C SER A 453 -20.05 -4.81 -8.38
N ALA A 454 -20.93 -3.84 -8.11
CA ALA A 454 -21.80 -3.27 -9.12
C ALA A 454 -22.06 -1.78 -8.89
N ILE A 455 -22.11 -1.03 -9.99
CA ILE A 455 -22.53 0.38 -9.98
C ILE A 455 -23.76 0.58 -10.86
N ALA A 456 -24.60 1.52 -10.48
CA ALA A 456 -25.80 1.86 -11.23
C ALA A 456 -26.13 3.35 -11.24
N GLN A 457 -26.84 3.78 -12.27
CA GLN A 457 -27.43 5.11 -12.38
C GLN A 457 -28.81 5.00 -13.03
N ILE A 458 -29.80 5.71 -12.48
CA ILE A 458 -31.15 5.80 -13.05
C ILE A 458 -31.23 7.06 -13.91
N VAL A 459 -31.52 6.88 -15.19
CA VAL A 459 -31.60 7.98 -16.18
C VAL A 459 -33.02 8.15 -16.70
N ARG A 460 -33.39 9.37 -17.08
CA ARG A 460 -34.67 9.67 -17.72
C ARG A 460 -34.62 9.29 -19.20
N THR A 461 -35.56 8.47 -19.63
CA THR A 461 -35.70 7.98 -20.99
C THR A 461 -37.12 8.20 -21.50
N VAL A 462 -37.36 7.86 -22.76
CA VAL A 462 -38.67 8.04 -23.42
C VAL A 462 -39.08 6.68 -23.95
N PRO A 463 -40.22 6.11 -23.49
CA PRO A 463 -40.72 4.83 -23.98
C PRO A 463 -40.78 4.78 -25.52
N GLY A 464 -40.37 3.67 -26.11
CA GLY A 464 -40.33 3.45 -27.56
C GLY A 464 -39.14 4.09 -28.28
N LYS A 465 -38.35 4.95 -27.61
CA LYS A 465 -37.16 5.56 -28.22
C LYS A 465 -35.95 4.63 -28.08
N THR A 466 -35.15 4.54 -29.15
CA THR A 466 -33.90 3.78 -29.17
C THR A 466 -32.75 4.60 -28.58
N TYR A 467 -31.95 3.95 -27.74
CA TYR A 467 -30.75 4.49 -27.14
C TYR A 467 -29.54 3.61 -27.46
N THR A 468 -28.36 4.21 -27.45
CA THR A 468 -27.07 3.51 -27.56
C THR A 468 -26.24 3.84 -26.33
N LEU A 469 -25.91 2.81 -25.56
CA LEU A 469 -24.96 2.83 -24.45
C LEU A 469 -23.60 2.37 -24.99
N THR A 470 -22.55 3.17 -24.84
CA THR A 470 -21.18 2.80 -25.16
C THR A 470 -20.30 3.00 -23.95
N PHE A 471 -19.30 2.15 -23.75
CA PHE A 471 -18.43 2.19 -22.58
C PHE A 471 -17.10 1.51 -22.88
N ALA A 472 -16.06 1.85 -22.11
CA ALA A 472 -14.76 1.20 -22.14
C ALA A 472 -14.65 0.16 -21.02
N VAL A 473 -14.06 -0.99 -21.36
CA VAL A 473 -13.75 -2.08 -20.43
C VAL A 473 -12.27 -2.44 -20.59
N GLY A 474 -11.54 -2.53 -19.49
CA GLY A 474 -10.10 -2.79 -19.52
C GLY A 474 -9.56 -3.36 -18.21
N ASP A 475 -8.24 -3.22 -18.01
CA ASP A 475 -7.56 -3.54 -16.75
C ASP A 475 -6.69 -2.38 -16.27
N ALA A 476 -6.44 -2.33 -14.96
CA ALA A 476 -5.83 -1.18 -14.30
C ALA A 476 -4.28 -1.18 -14.37
N SER A 477 -3.63 -2.09 -15.11
CA SER A 477 -2.17 -2.29 -15.07
C SER A 477 -1.62 -2.60 -13.67
N ASN A 478 -2.39 -3.36 -12.88
CA ASN A 478 -2.10 -3.69 -11.48
C ASN A 478 -1.86 -5.21 -11.29
N SER A 479 -1.29 -5.88 -12.30
CA SER A 479 -1.07 -7.35 -12.28
C SER A 479 -2.37 -8.16 -12.21
N CYS A 480 -3.54 -7.57 -12.49
CA CYS A 480 -4.80 -8.31 -12.51
C CYS A 480 -4.92 -9.11 -13.81
N GLU A 481 -4.33 -10.31 -13.86
CA GLU A 481 -4.34 -11.16 -15.05
C GLU A 481 -5.50 -12.15 -15.05
N GLY A 482 -6.04 -12.43 -16.25
CA GLY A 482 -7.06 -13.45 -16.46
C GLY A 482 -8.26 -12.98 -17.27
N SER A 483 -9.18 -13.90 -17.51
CA SER A 483 -10.43 -13.63 -18.22
C SER A 483 -11.38 -12.86 -17.33
N MET A 484 -11.83 -11.70 -17.79
CA MET A 484 -12.78 -10.83 -17.11
C MET A 484 -14.03 -10.66 -17.97
N ILE A 485 -15.18 -10.41 -17.34
CA ILE A 485 -16.40 -10.05 -18.04
C ILE A 485 -17.06 -8.91 -17.29
N VAL A 486 -17.38 -7.83 -18.01
CA VAL A 486 -18.30 -6.80 -17.54
C VAL A 486 -19.68 -7.09 -18.13
N GLU A 487 -20.69 -7.20 -17.27
CA GLU A 487 -22.09 -7.25 -17.69
C GLU A 487 -22.69 -5.85 -17.57
N ALA A 488 -23.17 -5.32 -18.69
CA ALA A 488 -23.86 -4.03 -18.74
C ALA A 488 -25.36 -4.25 -18.96
N PHE A 489 -26.18 -3.54 -18.19
CA PHE A 489 -27.63 -3.63 -18.23
C PHE A 489 -28.24 -2.26 -18.54
N ALA A 490 -29.27 -2.26 -19.37
CA ALA A 490 -30.14 -1.10 -19.61
C ALA A 490 -31.60 -1.53 -19.46
N GLY A 491 -32.13 -1.46 -18.25
CA GLY A 491 -33.42 -2.07 -17.92
C GLY A 491 -33.35 -3.59 -18.05
N ARG A 492 -34.04 -4.16 -19.04
CA ARG A 492 -34.06 -5.62 -19.29
C ARG A 492 -33.01 -6.06 -20.32
N ASP A 493 -32.50 -5.13 -21.12
CA ASP A 493 -31.48 -5.41 -22.13
C ASP A 493 -30.12 -5.55 -21.46
N THR A 494 -29.31 -6.50 -21.95
CA THR A 494 -27.99 -6.80 -21.37
C THR A 494 -26.97 -7.14 -22.45
N VAL A 495 -25.70 -6.85 -22.17
CA VAL A 495 -24.56 -7.33 -22.95
C VAL A 495 -23.45 -7.79 -22.00
N LYS A 496 -22.82 -8.91 -22.33
CA LYS A 496 -21.63 -9.41 -21.65
C LYS A 496 -20.40 -9.09 -22.49
N VAL A 497 -19.43 -8.43 -21.89
CA VAL A 497 -18.22 -7.95 -22.58
C VAL A 497 -17.01 -8.68 -22.02
N PRO A 498 -16.53 -9.74 -22.69
CA PRO A 498 -15.33 -10.45 -22.25
C PRO A 498 -14.09 -9.61 -22.50
N TYR A 499 -13.13 -9.59 -21.58
CA TYR A 499 -11.85 -8.91 -21.73
C TYR A 499 -10.76 -9.81 -21.16
N GLU A 500 -9.78 -10.15 -22.00
CA GLU A 500 -8.63 -10.98 -21.59
C GLU A 500 -7.53 -10.06 -21.07
N SER A 501 -7.42 -9.98 -19.75
CA SER A 501 -6.48 -9.08 -19.10
C SER A 501 -5.08 -9.68 -19.06
N LYS A 502 -4.10 -8.85 -19.40
CA LYS A 502 -2.67 -9.12 -19.23
C LYS A 502 -2.08 -8.43 -18.00
N GLY A 503 -2.91 -7.74 -17.21
CA GLY A 503 -2.49 -7.00 -16.01
C GLY A 503 -1.54 -5.84 -16.29
N LYS A 504 -1.44 -5.39 -17.55
CA LYS A 504 -0.46 -4.40 -18.04
C LYS A 504 -1.11 -3.15 -18.62
N GLY A 505 -2.41 -2.98 -18.37
CA GLY A 505 -3.22 -1.94 -18.95
C GLY A 505 -3.72 -2.30 -20.34
N GLY A 506 -4.74 -1.55 -20.77
CA GLY A 506 -5.43 -1.76 -22.02
C GLY A 506 -6.93 -1.65 -21.83
N PHE A 507 -7.64 -1.41 -22.92
CA PHE A 507 -9.09 -1.38 -22.92
C PHE A 507 -9.65 -1.68 -24.30
N LYS A 508 -10.94 -2.00 -24.33
CA LYS A 508 -11.74 -2.01 -25.54
C LYS A 508 -13.07 -1.35 -25.29
N ARG A 509 -13.76 -0.97 -26.36
CA ARG A 509 -15.08 -0.35 -26.29
C ARG A 509 -16.17 -1.36 -26.61
N ALA A 510 -17.28 -1.24 -25.90
CA ALA A 510 -18.47 -2.06 -26.09
C ALA A 510 -19.70 -1.18 -26.31
N VAL A 511 -20.74 -1.79 -26.87
CA VAL A 511 -21.98 -1.11 -27.25
C VAL A 511 -23.18 -1.97 -26.87
N LEU A 512 -24.18 -1.37 -26.24
CA LEU A 512 -25.52 -1.93 -26.02
C LEU A 512 -26.55 -0.98 -26.63
N LYS A 513 -27.28 -1.44 -27.63
CA LYS A 513 -28.44 -0.73 -28.19
C LYS A 513 -29.70 -1.29 -27.56
N PHE A 514 -30.60 -0.43 -27.10
CA PHE A 514 -31.84 -0.83 -26.46
C PHE A 514 -32.98 0.13 -26.79
N VAL A 515 -34.22 -0.33 -26.60
CA VAL A 515 -35.42 0.51 -26.70
C VAL A 515 -35.95 0.72 -25.29
N ALA A 516 -36.09 1.98 -24.87
CA ALA A 516 -36.61 2.26 -23.54
C ALA A 516 -38.08 1.82 -23.43
N VAL A 517 -38.43 1.13 -22.35
CA VAL A 517 -39.79 0.66 -22.07
C VAL A 517 -40.53 1.53 -21.05
N SER A 518 -39.80 2.39 -20.35
CA SER A 518 -40.26 3.24 -19.25
C SER A 518 -39.67 4.64 -19.37
N THR A 519 -40.19 5.59 -18.59
CA THR A 519 -39.65 6.96 -18.51
C THR A 519 -38.35 7.06 -17.69
N ARG A 520 -37.97 5.98 -17.01
CA ARG A 520 -36.73 5.84 -16.25
C ARG A 520 -36.10 4.49 -16.55
N THR A 521 -34.87 4.49 -17.02
CA THR A 521 -34.09 3.27 -17.27
C THR A 521 -32.94 3.21 -16.28
N ARG A 522 -32.76 2.05 -15.63
CA ARG A 522 -31.60 1.78 -14.78
C ARG A 522 -30.46 1.26 -15.66
N ILE A 523 -29.32 1.95 -15.63
CA ILE A 523 -28.08 1.54 -16.25
C ILE A 523 -27.20 0.94 -15.16
N MET A 524 -26.75 -0.30 -15.31
CA MET A 524 -25.94 -0.99 -14.30
C MET A 524 -24.77 -1.70 -14.95
N PHE A 525 -23.64 -1.74 -14.25
CA PHE A 525 -22.46 -2.51 -14.60
C PHE A 525 -22.05 -3.38 -13.41
N LEU A 526 -21.69 -4.63 -13.67
CA LEU A 526 -21.10 -5.54 -12.69
C LEU A 526 -20.01 -6.40 -13.32
N SER A 527 -19.10 -6.93 -12.50
CA SER A 527 -18.14 -7.95 -12.94
C SER A 527 -18.77 -9.34 -12.81
N THR A 528 -18.54 -10.25 -13.76
CA THR A 528 -19.02 -11.64 -13.63
C THR A 528 -18.09 -12.50 -12.78
N PHE A 529 -16.78 -12.22 -12.80
CA PHE A 529 -15.75 -13.10 -12.24
C PHE A 529 -15.03 -12.45 -11.07
N TYR A 530 -14.69 -13.28 -10.09
CA TYR A 530 -13.73 -12.92 -9.06
C TYR A 530 -12.33 -13.12 -9.62
N THR A 531 -11.52 -12.08 -9.54
CA THR A 531 -10.14 -12.09 -9.99
C THR A 531 -9.26 -11.54 -8.88
N MET A 532 -8.05 -12.09 -8.78
CA MET A 532 -7.02 -11.63 -7.86
C MET A 532 -5.77 -11.27 -8.65
N ARG A 533 -4.92 -10.44 -8.07
CA ARG A 533 -3.68 -10.07 -8.73
C ARG A 533 -2.76 -11.28 -8.87
N SER A 534 -2.02 -11.34 -9.96
CA SER A 534 -1.10 -12.44 -10.29
C SER A 534 0.22 -12.39 -9.53
N ASP A 535 0.54 -11.27 -8.89
CA ASP A 535 1.80 -11.07 -8.16
C ASP A 535 1.72 -11.46 -6.68
N ASP A 536 0.58 -11.22 -6.03
CA ASP A 536 0.36 -11.57 -4.62
C ASP A 536 -0.71 -12.64 -4.39
N PHE A 537 -1.42 -13.06 -5.44
CA PHE A 537 -2.48 -14.07 -5.42
C PHE A 537 -3.58 -13.86 -4.38
N SER A 538 -3.70 -12.68 -3.79
CA SER A 538 -4.55 -12.45 -2.61
C SER A 538 -5.30 -11.14 -2.67
N SER A 539 -4.75 -10.10 -3.30
CA SER A 539 -5.45 -8.83 -3.50
C SER A 539 -6.53 -8.97 -4.55
N LEU A 540 -7.74 -8.52 -4.19
CA LEU A 540 -8.90 -8.49 -5.08
C LEU A 540 -8.75 -7.42 -6.16
N CYS A 541 -9.07 -7.79 -7.39
CA CYS A 541 -8.99 -6.91 -8.55
C CYS A 541 -10.05 -7.29 -9.59
N GLY A 542 -10.22 -6.45 -10.62
CA GLY A 542 -11.20 -6.75 -11.66
C GLY A 542 -11.15 -5.80 -12.85
N PRO A 543 -12.18 -5.85 -13.71
CA PRO A 543 -12.22 -5.02 -14.89
C PRO A 543 -12.41 -3.54 -14.52
N VAL A 544 -11.72 -2.68 -15.27
CA VAL A 544 -11.88 -1.21 -15.22
C VAL A 544 -13.00 -0.81 -16.16
N LEU A 545 -13.89 0.05 -15.67
CA LEU A 545 -15.00 0.66 -16.41
C LEU A 545 -14.77 2.17 -16.52
N ASP A 546 -14.96 2.70 -17.73
CA ASP A 546 -14.81 4.13 -18.02
C ASP A 546 -15.57 4.56 -19.29
N ASP A 547 -15.60 5.87 -19.55
CA ASP A 547 -16.19 6.53 -20.71
C ASP A 547 -17.60 6.05 -21.09
N VAL A 548 -18.52 6.12 -20.12
CA VAL A 548 -19.87 5.59 -20.26
C VAL A 548 -20.82 6.59 -20.94
N LYS A 549 -20.99 6.48 -22.25
CA LYS A 549 -21.86 7.37 -23.04
C LYS A 549 -23.22 6.74 -23.30
N LEU A 550 -24.29 7.45 -22.92
CA LEU A 550 -25.66 7.08 -23.26
C LEU A 550 -26.29 8.18 -24.10
N VAL A 551 -26.65 7.85 -25.34
CA VAL A 551 -27.22 8.79 -26.31
C VAL A 551 -28.51 8.26 -26.93
N SER A 552 -29.47 9.16 -27.17
CA SER A 552 -30.69 8.81 -27.91
C SER A 552 -30.43 8.81 -29.42
N VAL A 553 -30.88 7.77 -30.12
CA VAL A 553 -30.69 7.64 -31.57
C VAL A 553 -31.84 8.38 -32.28
N ARG A 554 -31.52 9.36 -33.14
CA ARG A 554 -32.53 10.11 -33.92
C ARG A 554 -33.09 9.31 -35.09
N HIS A 555 -32.27 8.47 -35.74
CA HIS A 555 -32.65 7.63 -36.88
C HIS A 555 -32.21 6.19 -36.64
N PRO A 556 -32.95 5.40 -35.86
CA PRO A 556 -32.65 3.97 -35.72
C PRO A 556 -32.84 3.32 -37.09
N ARG A 557 -31.74 2.91 -37.75
CA ARG A 557 -31.86 2.09 -38.97
C ARG A 557 -32.61 0.81 -38.56
N ARG A 558 -33.81 0.61 -39.12
CA ARG A 558 -34.53 -0.67 -39.04
C ARG A 558 -33.63 -1.71 -39.70
N MET A 559 -32.99 -2.56 -38.90
CA MET A 559 -32.57 -3.86 -39.41
C MET A 559 -33.75 -4.78 -39.21
N TYR A 560 -34.42 -5.10 -40.31
CA TYR A 560 -35.46 -6.13 -40.41
C TYR A 560 -34.82 -7.51 -40.30
#